data_AF-A0A158EIP1-F1
#
_entry.id   AF-A0A158EIP1-F1
#
_cell.length_a   1.000
_cell.length_b   1.000
_cell.length_c   1.000
_cell.angle_alpha   90.00
_cell.angle_beta   90.00
_cell.angle_gamma   90.00
#
_symmetry.space_group_name_H-M   'P 1'
#
loop_
_entity.id
_entity.type
_entity.pdbx_description
1 polymer ?
#
loop_
_entity_poly.entity_id
_entity_poly.type
_entity_poly.pdbx_seq_one_letter_code
_entity_poly.pdbx_strand_id
1 'polypeptide(L)'
;MASLFAFCVAATLDGVSATDSAHPIHALVDVMQIDMANYWKPTRQSYLNHVSKARIIDVVREAISTEAAVELQGMKKGEAAAAAELRIVESGWLPEVLRSRETSKPKSKRQH
;
A
#
# COMPACT_ATOMS: atom_id res chain seq x y z
N MET A 1 -18.22 -25.71 -14.11
CA MET A 1 -19.02 -24.50 -14.42
C MET A 1 -18.57 -23.25 -13.67
N ALA A 2 -18.01 -23.36 -12.45
CA ALA A 2 -17.49 -22.19 -11.72
C ALA A 2 -16.31 -21.47 -12.41
N SER A 3 -15.51 -22.18 -13.22
CA SER A 3 -14.29 -21.63 -13.83
C SER A 3 -14.53 -20.49 -14.83
N LEU A 4 -15.60 -20.55 -15.63
CA LEU A 4 -15.93 -19.47 -16.58
C LEU A 4 -16.48 -18.25 -15.84
N PHE A 5 -17.34 -18.46 -14.85
CA PHE A 5 -17.87 -17.37 -14.03
C PHE A 5 -16.76 -16.67 -13.25
N ALA A 6 -15.84 -17.44 -12.64
CA ALA A 6 -14.65 -16.91 -11.98
C ALA A 6 -13.78 -16.10 -12.95
N PHE A 7 -13.57 -16.58 -14.17
CA PHE A 7 -12.82 -15.85 -15.20
C PHE A 7 -13.51 -14.55 -15.62
N CYS A 8 -14.83 -14.58 -15.88
CA CYS A 8 -15.60 -13.40 -16.26
C CYS A 8 -15.62 -12.34 -15.16
N VAL A 9 -15.79 -12.76 -13.90
CA VAL A 9 -15.73 -11.84 -12.75
C VAL A 9 -14.31 -11.29 -12.58
N ALA A 10 -13.27 -12.13 -12.65
CA ALA A 10 -11.89 -11.64 -12.55
C ALA A 10 -11.53 -10.64 -13.67
N ALA A 11 -12.03 -10.84 -14.89
CA ALA A 11 -11.78 -9.97 -16.03
C ALA A 11 -12.49 -8.60 -15.95
N THR A 12 -13.49 -8.43 -15.07
CA THR A 12 -14.19 -7.16 -14.87
C THR A 12 -13.70 -6.36 -13.66
N LEU A 13 -12.79 -6.92 -12.86
CA LEU A 13 -12.19 -6.24 -11.73
C LEU A 13 -11.05 -5.34 -12.22
N ASP A 14 -11.25 -4.03 -12.14
CA ASP A 14 -10.20 -3.02 -12.30
C ASP A 14 -9.96 -2.32 -10.96
N GLY A 15 -8.68 -2.24 -10.58
CA GLY A 15 -8.22 -1.58 -9.35
C GLY A 15 -7.27 -0.40 -9.63
N VAL A 16 -7.11 -0.01 -10.90
CA VAL A 16 -6.17 1.06 -11.29
C VAL A 16 -6.75 2.43 -10.92
N SER A 17 -6.11 3.10 -9.97
CA SER A 17 -6.40 4.49 -9.61
C SER A 17 -5.19 5.38 -9.85
N ALA A 18 -5.42 6.58 -10.38
CA ALA A 18 -4.39 7.60 -10.55
C ALA A 18 -4.02 8.31 -9.22
N THR A 19 -4.76 8.08 -8.14
CA THR A 19 -4.56 8.75 -6.84
C THR A 19 -4.43 7.74 -5.70
N ASP A 20 -3.63 8.10 -4.69
CA ASP A 20 -3.44 7.29 -3.48
C ASP A 20 -4.66 7.39 -2.54
N SER A 21 -5.82 6.85 -2.96
CA SER A 21 -7.06 6.78 -2.18
C SER A 21 -7.73 5.39 -2.30
N ALA A 22 -8.69 5.08 -1.41
CA ALA A 22 -9.31 3.76 -1.41
C ALA A 22 -10.25 3.50 -2.58
N HIS A 23 -10.25 2.24 -3.01
CA HIS A 23 -10.95 1.77 -4.18
C HIS A 23 -11.97 0.67 -3.82
N PRO A 24 -13.13 0.57 -4.52
CA PRO A 24 -14.12 -0.49 -4.31
C PRO A 24 -13.57 -1.93 -4.31
N ILE A 25 -12.42 -2.19 -4.96
CA ILE A 25 -11.78 -3.51 -4.99
C ILE A 25 -11.33 -3.98 -3.60
N HIS A 26 -11.11 -3.06 -2.65
CA HIS A 26 -10.64 -3.41 -1.30
C HIS A 26 -11.66 -4.24 -0.54
N ALA A 27 -12.97 -4.06 -0.80
CA ALA A 27 -14.00 -4.86 -0.17
C ALA A 27 -13.89 -6.36 -0.54
N LEU A 28 -13.37 -6.67 -1.73
CA LEU A 28 -13.09 -8.06 -2.12
C LEU A 28 -11.85 -8.62 -1.43
N VAL A 29 -10.81 -7.78 -1.27
CA VAL A 29 -9.59 -8.14 -0.52
C VAL A 29 -9.95 -8.54 0.91
N ASP A 30 -10.85 -7.78 1.56
CA ASP A 30 -11.34 -8.10 2.91
C ASP A 30 -12.10 -9.44 2.96
N VAL A 31 -13.04 -9.66 2.04
CA VAL A 31 -13.84 -10.90 1.98
C VAL A 31 -12.96 -12.12 1.72
N MET A 32 -11.93 -11.96 0.88
CA MET A 32 -11.01 -13.04 0.53
C MET A 32 -9.87 -13.20 1.54
N GLN A 33 -9.80 -12.35 2.57
CA GLN A 33 -8.70 -12.29 3.55
C GLN A 33 -7.32 -12.26 2.89
N ILE A 34 -7.18 -11.49 1.82
CA ILE A 34 -5.92 -11.34 1.09
C ILE A 34 -5.07 -10.29 1.80
N ASP A 35 -3.93 -10.69 2.33
CA ASP A 35 -2.91 -9.75 2.76
C ASP A 35 -2.06 -9.32 1.55
N MET A 36 -2.30 -8.09 1.10
CA MET A 36 -1.62 -7.47 -0.05
C MET A 36 -0.11 -7.31 0.15
N ALA A 37 0.40 -7.30 1.39
CA ALA A 37 1.83 -7.20 1.67
C ALA A 37 2.60 -8.45 1.19
N ASN A 38 1.91 -9.59 1.00
CA ASN A 38 2.52 -10.80 0.44
C ASN A 38 2.74 -10.74 -1.07
N TYR A 39 2.02 -9.88 -1.78
CA TYR A 39 1.98 -9.84 -3.24
C TYR A 39 2.51 -8.54 -3.83
N TRP A 40 2.71 -7.52 -2.99
CA TRP A 40 3.15 -6.20 -3.42
C TRP A 40 4.26 -5.68 -2.51
N LYS A 41 5.27 -5.03 -3.11
CA LYS A 41 6.39 -4.42 -2.41
C LYS A 41 6.60 -2.98 -2.87
N PRO A 42 6.88 -2.02 -1.95
CA PRO A 42 7.09 -0.62 -2.27
C PRO A 42 8.48 -0.34 -2.89
N THR A 43 8.67 -0.82 -4.11
CA THR A 43 9.88 -0.64 -4.91
C THR A 43 9.92 0.73 -5.62
N ARG A 44 11.07 1.09 -6.18
CA ARG A 44 11.18 2.29 -7.04
C ARG A 44 10.24 2.24 -8.24
N GLN A 45 10.17 1.09 -8.88
CA GLN A 45 9.36 0.91 -10.08
C GLN A 45 7.86 0.88 -9.79
N SER A 46 7.44 0.31 -8.65
CA SER A 46 6.03 0.18 -8.31
C SER A 46 5.44 1.45 -7.70
N TYR A 47 6.20 2.22 -6.91
CA TYR A 47 5.67 3.37 -6.17
C TYR A 47 6.61 4.57 -6.10
N LEU A 48 7.85 4.40 -5.64
CA LEU A 48 8.67 5.53 -5.19
C LEU A 48 9.08 6.51 -6.31
N ASN A 49 9.16 6.05 -7.56
CA ASN A 49 9.42 6.96 -8.70
C ASN A 49 8.20 7.82 -9.06
N HIS A 50 6.99 7.35 -8.75
CA HIS A 50 5.72 7.94 -9.17
C HIS A 50 5.18 8.97 -8.18
N VAL A 51 5.73 9.02 -6.96
CA VAL A 51 5.32 9.98 -5.92
C VAL A 51 6.31 11.12 -5.74
N SER A 52 5.90 12.15 -5.00
CA SER A 52 6.75 13.29 -4.67
C SER A 52 7.82 12.90 -3.64
N LYS A 53 8.93 13.66 -3.57
CA LYS A 53 9.97 13.45 -2.55
C LYS A 53 9.41 13.58 -1.12
N ALA A 54 8.48 14.52 -0.90
CA ALA A 54 7.80 14.67 0.38
C ALA A 54 7.06 13.39 0.77
N ARG A 55 6.29 12.80 -0.16
CA ARG A 55 5.61 11.52 0.09
C ARG A 55 6.59 10.39 0.37
N ILE A 56 7.72 10.31 -0.32
CA ILE A 56 8.77 9.31 0.00
C ILE A 56 9.23 9.44 1.46
N ILE A 57 9.50 10.66 1.92
CA ILE A 57 9.91 10.93 3.31
C ILE A 57 8.82 10.50 4.30
N ASP A 58 7.57 10.85 4.01
CA ASP A 58 6.43 10.47 4.86
C ASP A 58 6.26 8.95 4.95
N VAL A 59 6.45 8.24 3.83
CA VAL A 59 6.39 6.78 3.79
C VAL A 59 7.50 6.14 4.62
N VAL A 60 8.74 6.62 4.50
CA VAL A 60 9.83 6.08 5.33
C VAL A 60 9.62 6.42 6.81
N ARG A 61 9.03 7.57 7.11
CA ARG A 61 8.65 7.94 8.48
C ARG A 61 7.61 7.01 9.07
N GLU A 62 6.61 6.62 8.29
CA GLU A 62 5.55 5.70 8.71
C GLU A 62 6.04 4.25 8.81
N ALA A 63 6.83 3.79 7.84
CA ALA A 63 7.25 2.40 7.72
C ALA A 63 8.43 2.02 8.62
N ILE A 64 9.35 2.97 8.87
CA ILE A 64 10.65 2.69 9.50
C ILE A 64 10.84 3.54 10.75
N SER A 65 11.13 4.84 10.60
CA SER A 65 11.32 5.76 11.71
C SER A 65 11.44 7.22 11.23
N THR A 66 11.30 8.17 12.16
CA THR A 66 11.46 9.60 11.82
C THR A 66 12.91 9.95 11.52
N GLU A 67 13.87 9.31 12.18
CA GLU A 67 15.31 9.51 11.98
C GLU A 67 15.72 9.10 10.56
N ALA A 68 15.27 7.92 10.11
CA ALA A 68 15.51 7.46 8.74
C ALA A 68 14.89 8.39 7.68
N ALA A 69 13.76 9.05 8.00
CA ALA A 69 13.12 10.01 7.13
C ALA A 69 13.90 11.33 7.02
N VAL A 70 14.53 11.78 8.11
CA VAL A 70 15.37 13.00 8.11
C VAL A 70 16.59 12.85 7.21
N GLU A 71 17.22 11.68 7.18
CA GLU A 71 18.36 11.39 6.28
C GLU A 71 18.01 11.61 4.79
N LEU A 72 16.76 11.35 4.40
CA LEU A 72 16.29 11.49 3.02
C LEU A 72 16.03 12.96 2.62
N GLN A 73 15.91 13.88 3.57
CA GLN A 73 15.63 15.29 3.29
C GLN A 73 16.77 15.95 2.51
N GLY A 74 18.03 15.57 2.75
CA GLY A 74 19.19 16.10 2.06
C GLY A 74 19.42 15.55 0.65
N MET A 75 18.80 14.42 0.29
CA MET A 75 19.09 13.67 -0.94
C MET A 75 18.33 14.21 -2.16
N LYS A 76 18.81 13.97 -3.38
CA LYS A 76 18.01 14.23 -4.59
C LYS A 76 16.85 13.21 -4.69
N LYS A 77 15.77 13.52 -5.42
CA LYS A 77 14.57 12.62 -5.52
C LYS A 77 14.95 11.17 -5.87
N GLY A 78 15.80 10.97 -6.88
CA GLY A 78 16.20 9.63 -7.32
C GLY A 78 17.03 8.87 -6.26
N GLU A 79 17.93 9.56 -5.57
CA GLU A 79 18.73 9.00 -4.47
C GLU A 79 17.83 8.68 -3.27
N ALA A 80 16.92 9.58 -2.91
CA ALA A 80 15.94 9.37 -1.86
C ALA A 80 15.05 8.16 -2.16
N ALA A 81 14.61 7.98 -3.41
CA ALA A 81 13.83 6.82 -3.83
C ALA A 81 14.61 5.51 -3.73
N ALA A 82 15.89 5.50 -4.13
CA ALA A 82 16.74 4.31 -4.03
C ALA A 82 17.04 3.95 -2.56
N ALA A 83 17.33 4.96 -1.75
CA ALA A 83 17.62 4.79 -0.34
C ALA A 83 16.35 4.40 0.45
N ALA A 84 15.18 4.91 0.07
CA ALA A 84 13.90 4.51 0.65
C ALA A 84 13.60 3.04 0.32
N GLU A 85 13.71 2.61 -0.94
CA GLU A 85 13.47 1.23 -1.37
C GLU A 85 14.22 0.22 -0.51
N LEU A 86 15.53 0.42 -0.29
CA LEU A 86 16.33 -0.47 0.55
C LEU A 86 15.83 -0.59 2.00
N ARG A 87 15.19 0.46 2.53
CA ARG A 87 14.68 0.49 3.89
C ARG A 87 13.28 -0.12 3.99
N ILE A 88 12.41 0.18 3.02
CA ILE A 88 10.97 -0.14 3.14
C ILE A 88 10.54 -1.42 2.42
N VAL A 89 11.34 -1.99 1.53
CA VAL A 89 10.91 -3.12 0.67
C VAL A 89 10.50 -4.38 1.43
N GLU A 90 11.10 -4.63 2.61
CA GLU A 90 10.76 -5.75 3.50
C GLU A 90 9.94 -5.32 4.73
N SER A 91 9.51 -4.06 4.82
CA SER A 91 8.77 -3.55 5.97
C SER A 91 7.32 -4.01 6.04
N GLY A 92 6.79 -4.61 4.96
CA GLY A 92 5.37 -4.91 4.81
C GLY A 92 4.49 -3.66 4.66
N TRP A 93 5.09 -2.48 4.50
CA TRP A 93 4.36 -1.25 4.29
C TRP A 93 3.60 -1.26 2.96
N LEU A 94 2.35 -0.79 3.01
CA LEU A 94 1.47 -0.64 1.86
C LEU A 94 0.98 0.81 1.77
N PRO A 95 0.81 1.38 0.57
CA PRO A 95 0.10 2.65 0.37
C PRO A 95 -1.37 2.54 0.74
N GLU A 96 -2.04 3.66 0.96
CA GLU A 96 -3.43 3.69 1.41
C GLU A 96 -4.40 3.03 0.42
N VAL A 97 -4.08 3.06 -0.89
CA VAL A 97 -4.84 2.31 -1.92
C VAL A 97 -4.68 0.81 -1.85
N LEU A 98 -3.69 0.29 -1.14
CA LEU A 98 -3.47 -1.15 -1.03
C LEU A 98 -3.77 -1.67 0.36
N ARG A 99 -3.97 -0.78 1.34
CA ARG A 99 -4.43 -1.15 2.67
C ARG A 99 -5.89 -1.61 2.56
N SER A 100 -6.11 -2.87 2.94
CA SER A 100 -7.45 -3.42 3.13
C SER A 100 -8.16 -2.56 4.15
N ARG A 101 -9.17 -1.82 3.70
CA ARG A 101 -10.02 -1.07 4.63
C ARG A 101 -10.99 -2.08 5.22
N GLU A 102 -10.55 -2.78 6.27
CA GLU A 102 -11.49 -2.98 7.35
C GLU A 102 -11.95 -1.56 7.72
N THR A 103 -13.15 -1.18 7.29
CA THR A 103 -13.93 -0.18 8.01
C THR A 103 -13.77 -0.59 9.46
N SER A 104 -13.08 0.23 10.25
CA SER A 104 -12.86 -0.05 11.66
C SER A 104 -14.16 -0.58 12.23
N LYS A 105 -14.23 -1.88 12.53
CA LYS A 105 -15.38 -2.39 13.27
C LYS A 105 -15.28 -1.66 14.59
N PRO A 106 -16.22 -0.76 14.97
CA PRO A 106 -16.15 -0.15 16.28
C PRO A 106 -16.17 -1.31 17.26
N LYS A 107 -15.13 -1.41 18.10
CA LYS A 107 -15.10 -2.39 19.19
C LYS A 107 -16.36 -2.16 20.01
N SER A 108 -17.37 -2.98 19.75
CA SER A 108 -18.54 -3.13 20.60
C SER A 108 -17.99 -3.49 21.98
N LYS A 109 -18.00 -2.50 22.89
CA LYS A 109 -17.79 -2.73 24.31
C LYS A 109 -18.72 -3.87 24.70
N ARG A 110 -18.14 -5.00 25.12
CA ARG A 110 -18.88 -6.00 25.88
C ARG A 110 -19.45 -5.27 27.11
N GLN A 111 -20.75 -5.07 27.13
CA GLN A 111 -21.53 -4.86 28.34
C GLN A 111 -22.56 -5.99 28.38
N HIS A 112 -22.26 -7.01 29.17
CA HIS A 112 -23.14 -7.56 30.19
C HIS A 112 -22.36 -8.55 31.05
#